data_AF-A0A2Z4GBE1-F1
#
_entry.id   AF-A0A2Z4GBE1-F1
#
_cell.length_a   1.000
_cell.length_b   1.000
_cell.length_c   1.000
_cell.angle_alpha   90.00
_cell.angle_beta   90.00
_cell.angle_gamma   90.00
#
_symmetry.space_group_name_H-M   'P 1'
#
loop_
_entity.id
_entity.type
_entity.pdbx_description
1 polymer ?
#
loop_
_entity_poly.entity_id
_entity_poly.type
_entity_poly.pdbx_seq_one_letter_code
_entity_poly.pdbx_strand_id
1 'polypeptide(L)'
;MDTNLISHIEQFQNHYLIISGIYSNKTLSILDGNLNQVKEYKFENIQIWGADFHHIESTKILISVYTTHTTELKNWKYQGFNTHWFEIEINHNQFSFTKLTIWEKSDIRRILSYEYNNSLNWVALRDLNYQHQREKTGKKSVINFETQTNQKSIPELKTSILVTKYLDLNADILVHNDELYLSAISLGAPYKCNLFKFNFENDTTLIQNFDVPLYKWHHYLSNKLVIKNNQIFAYYWTTSHEPPSPKYKFEIYKTGNLNSSVISKETERLIESEFTHAIIWNNPDILAYRKDNESNRKYFSEIDSNGFAVNERHIEDWFPIHFGYDSDMICLDKEMRNVKLIKSKS
;
A
#
# COMPACT_ATOMS: atom_id res chain seq x y z
N MET A 1 15.43 -3.07 20.38
CA MET A 1 14.11 -3.73 20.26
C MET A 1 14.31 -4.89 19.29
N ASP A 2 13.91 -6.12 19.61
CA ASP A 2 13.94 -7.19 18.60
C ASP A 2 12.81 -6.93 17.60
N THR A 3 13.10 -6.16 16.54
CA THR A 3 12.14 -5.92 15.45
C THR A 3 12.06 -7.14 14.55
N ASN A 4 11.39 -8.20 15.03
CA ASN A 4 10.89 -9.24 14.14
C ASN A 4 10.10 -8.55 13.02
N LEU A 5 10.62 -8.56 11.78
CA LEU A 5 10.17 -7.82 10.59
C LEU A 5 8.98 -6.86 10.81
N ILE A 6 9.27 -5.55 10.77
CA ILE A 6 8.24 -4.51 10.71
C ILE A 6 7.37 -4.77 9.48
N SER A 7 6.06 -4.84 9.71
CA SER A 7 5.08 -5.06 8.64
C SER A 7 4.51 -3.74 8.13
N HIS A 8 4.15 -2.84 9.04
CA HIS A 8 3.47 -1.57 8.73
C HIS A 8 3.90 -0.52 9.74
N ILE A 9 4.01 0.73 9.27
CA ILE A 9 4.25 1.92 10.09
C ILE A 9 3.22 2.96 9.67
N GLU A 10 2.62 3.61 10.66
CA GLU A 10 1.75 4.75 10.45
C GLU A 10 2.10 5.88 11.43
N GLN A 11 1.97 7.10 10.93
CA GLN A 11 2.12 8.30 11.72
C GLN A 11 0.78 8.70 12.35
N PHE A 12 0.72 8.93 13.66
CA PHE A 12 -0.51 9.41 14.31
C PHE A 12 -0.22 10.37 15.47
N GLN A 13 -0.75 11.59 15.38
CA GLN A 13 -0.48 12.72 16.30
C GLN A 13 0.99 13.12 16.44
N ASN A 14 1.68 12.65 17.49
CA ASN A 14 3.11 12.84 17.75
C ASN A 14 3.82 11.49 17.93
N HIS A 15 3.17 10.41 17.50
CA HIS A 15 3.61 9.04 17.69
C HIS A 15 3.76 8.33 16.35
N TYR A 16 4.51 7.23 16.39
CA TYR A 16 4.55 6.23 15.34
C TYR A 16 3.90 4.94 15.83
N LEU A 17 2.99 4.40 15.02
CA LEU A 17 2.31 3.15 15.26
C LEU A 17 2.97 2.09 14.38
N ILE A 18 3.53 1.05 15.00
CA ILE A 18 4.31 0.02 14.29
C ILE A 18 3.68 -1.35 14.56
N ILE A 19 3.32 -2.06 13.49
CA ILE A 19 2.92 -3.47 13.58
C ILE A 19 4.12 -4.34 13.22
N SER A 20 4.59 -5.17 14.14
CA SER A 20 5.75 -6.05 13.99
C SER A 20 5.40 -7.52 14.26
N GLY A 21 6.31 -8.44 13.91
CA GLY A 21 6.24 -9.85 14.35
C GLY A 21 5.76 -10.87 13.31
N ILE A 22 6.25 -10.83 12.05
CA ILE A 22 5.78 -11.75 10.98
C ILE A 22 5.75 -13.24 11.39
N TYR A 23 6.72 -13.71 12.19
CA TYR A 23 6.91 -15.14 12.50
C TYR A 23 6.55 -15.57 13.94
N SER A 24 6.45 -14.65 14.92
CA SER A 24 5.95 -14.93 16.27
C SER A 24 5.66 -13.65 17.06
N ASN A 25 4.70 -13.71 17.99
CA ASN A 25 4.24 -12.63 18.89
C ASN A 25 4.06 -11.27 18.20
N LYS A 26 2.98 -11.15 17.43
CA LYS A 26 2.63 -9.93 16.69
C LYS A 26 2.21 -8.83 17.65
N THR A 27 2.86 -7.67 17.55
CA THR A 27 2.57 -6.53 18.41
C THR A 27 2.27 -5.27 17.62
N LEU A 28 1.46 -4.42 18.23
CA LEU A 28 1.34 -3.01 17.90
C LEU A 28 2.19 -2.25 18.92
N SER A 29 3.26 -1.63 18.46
CA SER A 29 4.12 -0.76 19.25
C SER A 29 3.76 0.69 18.96
N ILE A 30 3.63 1.49 20.00
CA ILE A 30 3.52 2.94 19.91
C ILE A 30 4.87 3.50 20.32
N LEU A 31 5.49 4.26 19.41
CA LEU A 31 6.74 4.96 19.64
C LEU A 31 6.52 6.47 19.71
N ASP A 32 7.32 7.17 20.50
CA ASP A 32 7.39 8.62 20.48
C ASP A 32 8.12 9.16 19.23
N GLY A 33 8.18 10.48 19.08
CA GLY A 33 8.89 11.15 17.98
C GLY A 33 10.40 10.86 17.92
N ASN A 34 11.00 10.26 18.95
CA ASN A 34 12.40 9.81 18.99
C ASN A 34 12.53 8.29 18.79
N LEU A 35 11.46 7.61 18.41
CA LEU A 35 11.36 6.15 18.26
C LEU A 35 11.53 5.35 19.56
N ASN A 36 11.35 5.97 20.73
CA ASN A 36 11.30 5.21 21.98
C ASN A 36 9.93 4.56 22.14
N GLN A 37 9.90 3.28 22.52
CA GLN A 37 8.65 2.58 22.80
C GLN A 37 7.99 3.13 24.05
N VAL A 38 6.80 3.72 23.88
CA VAL A 38 5.98 4.23 24.98
C VAL A 38 4.91 3.24 25.42
N LYS A 39 4.41 2.43 24.47
CA LYS A 39 3.39 1.41 24.73
C LYS A 39 3.50 0.27 23.74
N GLU A 40 3.11 -0.93 24.15
CA GLU A 40 3.00 -2.09 23.27
C GLU A 40 1.76 -2.89 23.63
N TYR A 41 1.09 -3.39 22.59
CA TYR A 41 -0.07 -4.26 22.68
C TYR A 41 0.17 -5.52 21.86
N LYS A 42 -0.29 -6.67 22.36
CA LYS A 42 -0.20 -7.94 21.62
C LYS A 42 -1.48 -8.18 20.83
N PHE A 43 -1.33 -8.64 19.59
CA PHE A 43 -2.44 -9.23 18.84
C PHE A 43 -2.60 -10.69 19.27
N GLU A 44 -3.45 -10.94 20.26
CA GLU A 44 -3.65 -12.29 20.80
C GLU A 44 -4.24 -13.24 19.76
N ASN A 45 -3.57 -14.37 19.52
CA ASN A 45 -4.04 -15.48 18.68
C ASN A 45 -4.38 -15.11 17.22
N ILE A 46 -3.73 -14.09 16.66
CA ILE A 46 -3.98 -13.62 15.29
C ILE A 46 -2.73 -13.76 14.43
N GLN A 47 -2.83 -14.51 13.33
CA GLN A 47 -1.79 -14.57 12.30
C GLN A 47 -2.01 -13.46 11.25
N ILE A 48 -1.41 -12.29 11.49
CA ILE A 48 -1.50 -11.15 10.56
C ILE A 48 -0.92 -11.52 9.19
N TRP A 49 -1.75 -11.39 8.16
CA TRP A 49 -1.39 -11.49 6.76
C TRP A 49 -1.13 -10.11 6.13
N GLY A 50 -1.83 -9.09 6.62
CA GLY A 50 -1.59 -7.67 6.32
C GLY A 50 -2.35 -6.78 7.29
N ALA A 51 -2.11 -5.47 7.26
CA ALA A 51 -2.86 -4.51 8.05
C ALA A 51 -2.92 -3.15 7.35
N ASP A 52 -3.98 -2.38 7.62
CA ASP A 52 -4.08 -0.98 7.19
C ASP A 52 -4.51 -0.12 8.38
N PHE A 53 -4.03 1.12 8.39
CA PHE A 53 -4.41 2.13 9.38
C PHE A 53 -5.37 3.14 8.77
N HIS A 54 -6.33 3.60 9.58
CA HIS A 54 -7.42 4.46 9.12
C HIS A 54 -7.61 5.63 10.08
N HIS A 55 -7.23 6.83 9.64
CA HIS A 55 -7.40 8.05 10.42
C HIS A 55 -8.88 8.41 10.48
N ILE A 56 -9.45 8.31 11.68
CA ILE A 56 -10.87 8.53 11.90
C ILE A 56 -11.05 9.89 12.55
N GLU A 57 -10.44 10.13 13.72
CA GLU A 57 -10.49 11.39 14.44
C GLU A 57 -9.07 11.84 14.80
N SER A 58 -8.90 13.08 15.23
CA SER A 58 -7.60 13.57 15.70
C SER A 58 -7.03 12.74 16.86
N THR A 59 -7.87 12.05 17.62
CA THR A 59 -7.49 11.21 18.76
C THR A 59 -7.77 9.73 18.57
N LYS A 60 -8.45 9.32 17.48
CA LYS A 60 -8.76 7.91 17.22
C LYS A 60 -8.33 7.46 15.83
N ILE A 61 -7.74 6.29 15.79
CA ILE A 61 -7.35 5.59 14.57
C ILE A 61 -7.89 4.16 14.61
N LEU A 62 -8.46 3.70 13.50
CA LEU A 62 -8.85 2.31 13.34
C LEU A 62 -7.72 1.54 12.67
N ILE A 63 -7.59 0.28 13.05
CA ILE A 63 -6.67 -0.67 12.41
C ILE A 63 -7.51 -1.83 11.89
N SER A 64 -7.38 -2.10 10.60
CA SER A 64 -7.87 -3.35 10.01
C SER A 64 -6.70 -4.33 9.91
N VAL A 65 -6.88 -5.53 10.45
CA VAL A 65 -5.87 -6.59 10.45
C VAL A 65 -6.43 -7.80 9.73
N TYR A 66 -5.82 -8.20 8.61
CA TYR A 66 -6.28 -9.32 7.81
C TYR A 66 -5.65 -10.62 8.30
N THR A 67 -6.47 -11.64 8.48
CA THR A 67 -6.04 -13.03 8.53
C THR A 67 -6.57 -13.75 7.31
N THR A 68 -5.92 -14.85 6.97
CA THR A 68 -6.27 -15.61 5.78
C THR A 68 -6.49 -17.07 6.15
N HIS A 69 -7.45 -17.70 5.49
CA HIS A 69 -7.73 -19.12 5.64
C HIS A 69 -7.98 -19.72 4.27
N THR A 70 -7.63 -20.99 4.09
CA THR A 70 -7.85 -21.66 2.83
C THR A 70 -8.99 -22.66 2.97
N THR A 71 -10.01 -22.51 2.13
CA THR A 71 -11.14 -23.43 2.07
C THR A 71 -10.89 -24.44 0.94
N GLU A 72 -10.86 -25.72 1.31
CA GLU A 72 -10.69 -26.82 0.37
C GLU A 72 -12.04 -27.49 0.08
N LEU A 73 -12.37 -27.57 -1.20
CA LEU A 73 -13.52 -28.29 -1.76
C LEU A 73 -12.97 -29.39 -2.68
N LYS A 74 -13.79 -30.43 -2.94
CA LYS A 74 -13.37 -31.67 -3.62
C LYS A 74 -12.48 -31.48 -4.86
N ASN A 75 -12.74 -30.45 -5.68
CA ASN A 75 -11.96 -30.13 -6.90
C ASN A 75 -11.49 -28.65 -6.94
N TRP A 76 -11.54 -27.93 -5.83
CA TRP A 76 -11.26 -26.48 -5.82
C TRP A 76 -10.75 -26.01 -4.46
N LYS A 77 -9.81 -25.07 -4.48
CA LYS A 77 -9.27 -24.43 -3.28
C LYS A 77 -9.39 -22.93 -3.46
N TYR A 78 -9.92 -22.23 -2.47
CA TYR A 78 -9.97 -20.77 -2.48
C TYR A 78 -9.42 -20.19 -1.18
N GLN A 79 -8.76 -19.04 -1.29
CA GLN A 79 -8.26 -18.28 -0.15
C GLN A 79 -9.33 -17.27 0.26
N GLY A 80 -9.83 -17.39 1.50
CA GLY A 80 -10.73 -16.44 2.14
C GLY A 80 -10.01 -15.54 3.13
N PHE A 81 -10.66 -14.46 3.53
CA PHE A 81 -10.10 -13.45 4.43
C PHE A 81 -11.06 -13.11 5.57
N ASN A 82 -10.49 -12.93 6.77
CA ASN A 82 -11.17 -12.32 7.90
C ASN A 82 -10.47 -11.00 8.24
N THR A 83 -11.25 -9.97 8.57
CA THR A 83 -10.71 -8.67 8.99
C THR A 83 -11.01 -8.44 10.46
N HIS A 84 -9.98 -8.30 11.28
CA HIS A 84 -10.09 -7.94 12.69
C HIS A 84 -9.94 -6.44 12.82
N TRP A 85 -10.93 -5.78 13.44
CA TRP A 85 -10.93 -4.35 13.64
C TRP A 85 -10.52 -3.99 15.06
N PHE A 86 -9.59 -3.06 15.16
CA PHE A 86 -9.12 -2.49 16.41
C PHE A 86 -9.22 -0.98 16.36
N GLU A 87 -9.33 -0.37 17.54
CA GLU A 87 -9.26 1.06 17.75
C GLU A 87 -8.09 1.38 18.67
N ILE A 88 -7.32 2.40 18.32
CA ILE A 88 -6.41 3.07 19.24
C ILE A 88 -6.98 4.46 19.51
N GLU A 89 -7.13 4.81 20.78
CA GLU A 89 -7.38 6.18 21.20
C GLU A 89 -6.16 6.74 21.93
N ILE A 90 -5.75 7.96 21.56
CA ILE A 90 -4.64 8.68 22.17
C ILE A 90 -5.14 10.03 22.70
N ASN A 91 -5.28 10.13 24.02
CA ASN A 91 -5.70 11.33 24.72
C ASN A 91 -4.65 11.71 25.77
N HIS A 92 -3.95 12.84 25.59
CA HIS A 92 -2.95 13.33 26.55
C HIS A 92 -1.93 12.26 26.99
N ASN A 93 -1.39 11.48 26.03
CA ASN A 93 -0.47 10.35 26.26
C ASN A 93 -1.06 9.17 27.06
N GLN A 94 -2.38 9.10 27.20
CA GLN A 94 -3.07 7.89 27.59
C GLN A 94 -3.48 7.13 26.33
N PHE A 95 -3.11 5.85 26.29
CA PHE A 95 -3.32 4.97 25.15
C PHE A 95 -4.34 3.90 25.52
N SER A 96 -5.42 3.82 24.74
CA SER A 96 -6.34 2.67 24.78
C SER A 96 -6.16 1.85 23.49
N PHE A 97 -6.34 0.55 23.60
CA PHE A 97 -6.35 -0.36 22.45
C PHE A 97 -7.47 -1.36 22.65
N THR A 98 -8.49 -1.26 21.80
CA THR A 98 -9.71 -2.05 21.94
C THR A 98 -9.96 -2.83 20.66
N LYS A 99 -10.22 -4.12 20.80
CA LYS A 99 -10.76 -4.92 19.69
C LYS A 99 -12.25 -4.62 19.56
N LEU A 100 -12.68 -4.18 18.38
CA LEU A 100 -14.05 -3.76 18.12
C LEU A 100 -14.91 -4.93 17.62
N THR A 101 -14.55 -5.47 16.46
CA THR A 101 -15.33 -6.52 15.78
C THR A 101 -14.45 -7.35 14.86
N ILE A 102 -15.03 -8.42 14.31
CA ILE A 102 -14.40 -9.27 13.29
C ILE A 102 -15.38 -9.40 12.13
N TRP A 103 -14.89 -9.15 10.92
CA TRP A 103 -15.59 -9.54 9.71
C TRP A 103 -15.11 -10.91 9.27
N GLU A 104 -15.94 -11.92 9.56
CA GLU A 104 -15.66 -13.29 9.17
C GLU A 104 -16.01 -13.52 7.70
N LYS A 105 -15.17 -14.26 6.98
CA LYS A 105 -15.38 -14.68 5.59
C LYS A 105 -15.79 -13.51 4.68
N SER A 106 -15.24 -12.34 4.96
CA SER A 106 -15.61 -11.12 4.26
C SER A 106 -15.28 -11.18 2.76
N ASP A 107 -14.36 -12.09 2.38
CA ASP A 107 -13.66 -12.11 1.09
C ASP A 107 -13.00 -10.75 0.75
N ILE A 108 -13.03 -9.80 1.68
CA ILE A 108 -12.45 -8.48 1.61
C ILE A 108 -10.98 -8.60 2.02
N ARG A 109 -10.12 -8.07 1.17
CA ARG A 109 -8.69 -7.91 1.39
C ARG A 109 -8.34 -6.45 1.10
N ARG A 110 -7.45 -5.86 1.89
CA ARG A 110 -7.02 -4.46 1.74
C ARG A 110 -8.17 -3.45 1.69
N ILE A 111 -8.35 -2.79 2.81
CA ILE A 111 -9.25 -1.69 3.03
C ILE A 111 -8.36 -0.46 3.09
N LEU A 112 -8.67 0.54 2.29
CA LEU A 112 -7.94 1.78 2.23
C LEU A 112 -8.93 2.89 2.57
N SER A 113 -8.46 3.87 3.32
CA SER A 113 -9.26 5.00 3.76
C SER A 113 -8.59 6.31 3.39
N TYR A 114 -9.36 7.28 2.91
CA TYR A 114 -8.85 8.60 2.56
C TYR A 114 -9.85 9.69 2.98
N GLU A 115 -9.38 10.67 3.75
CA GLU A 115 -10.19 11.82 4.14
C GLU A 115 -10.17 12.88 3.03
N TYR A 116 -11.35 13.28 2.56
CA TYR A 116 -11.52 14.32 1.55
C TYR A 116 -12.84 15.06 1.78
N ASN A 117 -12.83 16.39 1.71
CA ASN A 117 -14.00 17.24 1.95
C ASN A 117 -14.79 16.88 3.23
N ASN A 118 -14.09 16.72 4.36
CA ASN A 118 -14.65 16.32 5.66
C ASN A 118 -15.44 15.00 5.67
N SER A 119 -15.24 14.17 4.65
CA SER A 119 -15.83 12.85 4.53
C SER A 119 -14.73 11.80 4.49
N LEU A 120 -14.97 10.68 5.16
CA LEU A 120 -14.06 9.55 5.12
C LEU A 120 -14.50 8.63 3.99
N ASN A 121 -13.60 8.43 3.02
CA ASN A 121 -13.84 7.59 1.86
C ASN A 121 -13.13 6.26 2.04
N TRP A 122 -13.87 5.17 1.88
CA TRP A 122 -13.40 3.81 2.06
C TRP A 122 -13.41 3.08 0.74
N VAL A 123 -12.31 2.41 0.42
CA VAL A 123 -12.21 1.50 -0.72
C VAL A 123 -11.80 0.15 -0.19
N ALA A 124 -12.40 -0.92 -0.68
CA ALA A 124 -11.98 -2.26 -0.35
C ALA A 124 -11.93 -3.15 -1.58
N LEU A 125 -10.93 -4.02 -1.66
CA LEU A 125 -10.89 -5.08 -2.65
C LEU A 125 -11.57 -6.32 -2.08
N ARG A 126 -12.41 -6.97 -2.87
CA ARG A 126 -13.08 -8.21 -2.50
C ARG A 126 -12.89 -9.28 -3.57
N ASP A 127 -12.63 -10.49 -3.14
CA ASP A 127 -12.49 -11.65 -4.02
C ASP A 127 -13.81 -12.42 -4.10
N LEU A 128 -14.59 -12.23 -5.17
CA LEU A 128 -15.79 -13.03 -5.43
C LEU A 128 -15.45 -14.40 -5.98
N ASN A 129 -15.62 -15.41 -5.15
CA ASN A 129 -15.49 -16.82 -5.48
C ASN A 129 -16.86 -17.35 -5.93
N TYR A 130 -16.95 -17.96 -7.11
CA TYR A 130 -18.21 -18.54 -7.60
C TYR A 130 -18.01 -19.92 -8.24
N GLN A 131 -19.02 -20.77 -8.08
CA GLN A 131 -19.10 -22.07 -8.73
C GLN A 131 -20.15 -22.01 -9.85
N HIS A 132 -19.71 -22.18 -11.08
CA HIS A 132 -20.61 -22.37 -12.22
C HIS A 132 -21.04 -23.84 -12.29
N GLN A 133 -22.23 -24.11 -12.84
CA GLN A 133 -22.75 -25.47 -13.03
C GLN A 133 -21.70 -26.36 -13.74
N ARG A 134 -21.57 -27.61 -13.28
CA ARG A 134 -20.60 -28.64 -13.72
C ARG A 134 -19.12 -28.26 -13.51
N GLU A 135 -18.73 -28.09 -12.25
CA GLU A 135 -17.33 -28.09 -11.78
C GLU A 135 -16.42 -26.93 -12.22
N LYS A 136 -16.92 -25.94 -12.96
CA LYS A 136 -16.13 -24.74 -13.30
C LYS A 136 -16.26 -23.71 -12.18
N THR A 137 -15.20 -23.54 -11.40
CA THR A 137 -15.10 -22.47 -10.41
C THR A 137 -14.37 -21.27 -11.00
N GLY A 138 -14.65 -20.08 -10.48
CA GLY A 138 -14.06 -18.83 -10.95
C GLY A 138 -13.85 -17.84 -9.82
N LYS A 139 -12.95 -16.89 -10.05
CA LYS A 139 -12.62 -15.80 -9.15
C LYS A 139 -12.78 -14.48 -9.89
N LYS A 140 -13.52 -13.55 -9.31
CA LYS A 140 -13.61 -12.15 -9.74
C LYS A 140 -13.09 -11.26 -8.63
N SER A 141 -12.56 -10.11 -9.00
CA SER A 141 -12.23 -9.06 -8.04
C SER A 141 -13.30 -7.99 -8.11
N VAL A 142 -13.73 -7.52 -6.95
CA VAL A 142 -14.71 -6.46 -6.80
C VAL A 142 -14.07 -5.32 -6.03
N ILE A 143 -14.34 -4.11 -6.45
CA ILE A 143 -14.01 -2.92 -5.69
C ILE A 143 -15.29 -2.42 -5.06
N ASN A 144 -15.27 -2.35 -3.74
CA ASN A 144 -16.29 -1.70 -2.95
C ASN A 144 -15.84 -0.29 -2.59
N PHE A 145 -16.79 0.65 -2.60
CA PHE A 145 -16.57 2.02 -2.21
C PHE A 145 -17.69 2.51 -1.31
N GLU A 146 -17.35 3.26 -0.29
CA GLU A 146 -18.30 3.89 0.62
C GLU A 146 -17.76 5.24 1.09
N THR A 147 -18.60 6.27 1.03
CA THR A 147 -18.33 7.57 1.64
C THR A 147 -19.16 7.70 2.90
N GLN A 148 -18.52 8.02 4.02
CA GLN A 148 -19.19 8.28 5.28
C GLN A 148 -19.00 9.73 5.68
N THR A 149 -20.10 10.47 5.67
CA THR A 149 -20.17 11.84 6.19
C THR A 149 -20.68 11.77 7.63
N ASN A 150 -19.99 12.42 8.57
CA ASN A 150 -20.36 12.52 9.99
C ASN A 150 -20.33 11.23 10.83
N GLN A 151 -20.21 10.05 10.23
CA GLN A 151 -20.03 8.78 10.93
C GLN A 151 -18.66 8.20 10.64
N LYS A 152 -17.79 8.36 11.63
CA LYS A 152 -16.37 8.01 11.58
C LYS A 152 -16.23 6.63 12.23
N SER A 153 -16.73 5.59 11.54
CA SER A 153 -16.85 4.22 12.05
C SER A 153 -16.34 3.20 11.04
N ILE A 154 -16.33 1.92 11.45
CA ILE A 154 -16.05 0.80 10.55
C ILE A 154 -17.06 0.82 9.37
N PRO A 155 -16.62 0.75 8.10
CA PRO A 155 -17.50 0.88 6.94
C PRO A 155 -18.29 -0.39 6.65
N GLU A 156 -19.49 -0.33 6.09
CA GLU A 156 -20.24 -1.55 5.76
C GLU A 156 -19.89 -2.14 4.38
N LEU A 157 -19.28 -1.35 3.50
CA LEU A 157 -18.78 -1.69 2.15
C LEU A 157 -19.81 -2.43 1.28
N LYS A 158 -21.08 -2.00 1.35
CA LYS A 158 -22.19 -2.64 0.62
C LYS A 158 -22.20 -2.35 -0.88
N THR A 159 -21.73 -1.18 -1.29
CA THR A 159 -21.77 -0.74 -2.70
C THR A 159 -20.56 -1.26 -3.45
N SER A 160 -20.78 -1.96 -4.56
CA SER A 160 -19.73 -2.40 -5.47
C SER A 160 -19.69 -1.47 -6.67
N ILE A 161 -18.56 -0.80 -6.88
CA ILE A 161 -18.38 0.16 -7.99
C ILE A 161 -17.75 -0.48 -9.22
N LEU A 162 -17.05 -1.61 -9.06
CA LEU A 162 -16.48 -2.34 -10.19
C LEU A 162 -16.40 -3.84 -9.92
N VAL A 163 -16.77 -4.63 -10.91
CA VAL A 163 -16.55 -6.09 -10.93
C VAL A 163 -15.68 -6.42 -12.13
N THR A 164 -14.46 -6.89 -11.88
CA THR A 164 -13.49 -7.19 -12.94
C THR A 164 -12.83 -8.55 -12.73
N LYS A 165 -12.17 -9.05 -13.77
CA LYS A 165 -11.42 -10.31 -13.71
C LYS A 165 -10.00 -10.04 -13.24
N TYR A 166 -9.58 -10.76 -12.20
CA TYR A 166 -8.20 -10.89 -11.75
C TYR A 166 -7.44 -9.57 -11.52
N LEU A 167 -7.76 -8.84 -10.43
CA LEU A 167 -6.86 -7.79 -9.92
C LEU A 167 -5.84 -8.38 -8.95
N ASP A 168 -4.60 -7.91 -9.04
CA ASP A 168 -3.53 -8.24 -8.11
C ASP A 168 -3.73 -7.56 -6.75
N LEU A 169 -2.95 -8.03 -5.78
CA LEU A 169 -2.90 -7.59 -4.39
C LEU A 169 -2.38 -6.16 -4.22
N ASN A 170 -1.57 -5.68 -5.17
CA ASN A 170 -1.00 -4.34 -5.11
C ASN A 170 -1.88 -3.41 -5.92
N ALA A 171 -2.72 -2.68 -5.20
CA ALA A 171 -3.45 -1.55 -5.72
C ALA A 171 -3.17 -0.35 -4.82
N ASP A 172 -3.26 0.85 -5.39
CA ASP A 172 -3.16 2.11 -4.66
C ASP A 172 -4.36 2.96 -5.02
N ILE A 173 -4.86 3.73 -4.05
CA ILE A 173 -6.00 4.60 -4.22
C ILE A 173 -5.62 6.06 -4.03
N LEU A 174 -6.38 6.92 -4.68
CA LEU A 174 -6.30 8.36 -4.51
C LEU A 174 -7.68 8.94 -4.78
N VAL A 175 -8.15 9.84 -3.91
CA VAL A 175 -9.36 10.63 -4.17
C VAL A 175 -8.93 12.07 -4.43
N HIS A 176 -9.37 12.64 -5.54
CA HIS A 176 -9.04 14.02 -5.93
C HIS A 176 -10.15 14.61 -6.80
N ASN A 177 -10.56 15.86 -6.55
CA ASN A 177 -11.58 16.57 -7.32
C ASN A 177 -12.85 15.73 -7.59
N ASP A 178 -13.41 15.09 -6.55
CA ASP A 178 -14.63 14.27 -6.65
C ASP A 178 -14.51 13.06 -7.59
N GLU A 179 -13.28 12.59 -7.79
CA GLU A 179 -12.98 11.37 -8.52
C GLU A 179 -12.14 10.42 -7.67
N LEU A 180 -12.46 9.13 -7.75
CA LEU A 180 -11.62 8.05 -7.24
C LEU A 180 -10.72 7.52 -8.34
N TYR A 181 -9.42 7.54 -8.08
CA TYR A 181 -8.40 6.91 -8.88
C TYR A 181 -7.97 5.64 -8.18
N LEU A 182 -8.05 4.52 -8.89
CA LEU A 182 -7.56 3.22 -8.45
C LEU A 182 -6.57 2.70 -9.49
N SER A 183 -5.31 2.62 -9.11
CA SER A 183 -4.30 1.96 -9.92
C SER A 183 -4.14 0.53 -9.42
N ALA A 184 -4.23 -0.44 -10.34
CA ALA A 184 -4.12 -1.85 -10.03
C ALA A 184 -3.52 -2.64 -11.19
N ILE A 185 -2.91 -3.77 -10.88
CA ILE A 185 -2.22 -4.63 -11.84
C ILE A 185 -3.08 -5.87 -12.08
N SER A 186 -3.32 -6.27 -13.33
CA SER A 186 -4.11 -7.47 -13.63
C SER A 186 -3.28 -8.75 -13.52
N LEU A 187 -3.80 -9.75 -12.81
CA LEU A 187 -3.23 -11.10 -12.72
C LEU A 187 -3.73 -11.97 -13.87
N GLY A 188 -2.97 -12.05 -14.95
CA GLY A 188 -3.27 -12.97 -16.05
C GLY A 188 -2.58 -12.51 -17.32
N ALA A 189 -1.92 -13.43 -18.01
CA ALA A 189 -1.24 -13.08 -19.25
C ALA A 189 -2.25 -12.60 -20.33
N PRO A 190 -2.01 -11.46 -21.00
CA PRO A 190 -0.90 -10.52 -20.76
C PRO A 190 -1.16 -9.64 -19.53
N TYR A 191 -0.16 -9.51 -18.64
CA TYR A 191 -0.24 -8.61 -17.49
C TYR A 191 -0.47 -7.18 -17.97
N LYS A 192 -1.42 -6.47 -17.36
CA LYS A 192 -1.74 -5.08 -17.67
C LYS A 192 -1.76 -4.23 -16.42
N CYS A 193 -1.21 -3.03 -16.53
CA CYS A 193 -1.39 -1.97 -15.55
C CYS A 193 -2.68 -1.22 -15.90
N ASN A 194 -3.63 -1.21 -14.97
CA ASN A 194 -4.92 -0.57 -15.15
C ASN A 194 -5.01 0.62 -14.21
N LEU A 195 -5.64 1.68 -14.71
CA LEU A 195 -6.18 2.75 -13.89
C LEU A 195 -7.67 2.81 -14.12
N PHE A 196 -8.40 2.73 -13.02
CA PHE A 196 -9.83 2.95 -12.96
C PHE A 196 -10.04 4.35 -12.41
N LYS A 197 -10.72 5.21 -13.18
CA LYS A 197 -11.18 6.51 -12.69
C LYS A 197 -12.69 6.44 -12.55
N PHE A 198 -13.17 6.71 -11.36
CA PHE A 198 -14.58 6.71 -11.05
C PHE A 198 -14.99 8.13 -10.69
N ASN A 199 -15.92 8.68 -11.44
CA ASN A 199 -16.46 10.01 -11.19
C ASN A 199 -17.73 9.89 -10.35
N PHE A 200 -17.72 10.47 -9.15
CA PHE A 200 -18.81 10.33 -8.20
C PHE A 200 -20.10 11.05 -8.65
N GLU A 201 -19.97 12.15 -9.40
CA GLU A 201 -21.12 12.97 -9.80
C GLU A 201 -22.01 12.26 -10.82
N ASN A 202 -21.41 11.49 -11.74
CA ASN A 202 -22.11 10.92 -12.87
C ASN A 202 -22.07 9.37 -12.93
N ASP A 203 -21.51 8.72 -11.93
CA ASP A 203 -21.39 7.25 -11.83
C ASP A 203 -20.73 6.61 -13.07
N THR A 204 -19.82 7.34 -13.72
CA THR A 204 -19.06 6.82 -14.86
C THR A 204 -17.71 6.29 -14.43
N THR A 205 -17.33 5.15 -15.02
CA THR A 205 -16.00 4.58 -14.86
C THR A 205 -15.23 4.67 -16.17
N LEU A 206 -14.07 5.31 -16.15
CA LEU A 206 -13.08 5.26 -17.22
C LEU A 206 -12.00 4.24 -16.86
N ILE A 207 -11.74 3.31 -17.78
CA ILE A 207 -10.65 2.33 -17.65
C ILE A 207 -9.55 2.74 -18.63
N GLN A 208 -8.36 3.00 -18.10
CA GLN A 208 -7.16 3.23 -18.88
C GLN A 208 -6.20 2.06 -18.67
N ASN A 209 -5.70 1.51 -19.77
CA ASN A 209 -4.67 0.48 -19.76
C ASN A 209 -3.34 1.11 -20.12
N PHE A 210 -2.29 0.75 -19.39
CA PHE A 210 -0.93 1.15 -19.68
C PHE A 210 -0.11 -0.06 -20.10
N ASP A 211 0.53 0.06 -21.26
CA ASP A 211 1.51 -0.90 -21.73
C ASP A 211 2.85 -0.58 -21.05
N VAL A 212 2.96 -1.02 -19.79
CA VAL A 212 4.24 -1.01 -19.09
C VAL A 212 5.06 -2.20 -19.59
N PRO A 213 6.26 -1.98 -20.18
CA PRO A 213 7.11 -3.06 -20.62
C PRO A 213 7.46 -4.01 -19.47
N LEU A 214 7.19 -5.29 -19.67
CA LEU A 214 7.60 -6.35 -18.75
C LEU A 214 8.61 -7.23 -19.47
N TYR A 215 9.91 -7.04 -19.18
CA TYR A 215 10.96 -7.88 -19.74
C TYR A 215 10.80 -9.33 -19.27
N LYS A 216 11.47 -10.25 -19.97
CA LYS A 216 11.48 -11.67 -19.60
C LYS A 216 11.91 -11.81 -18.13
N TRP A 217 11.15 -12.59 -17.35
CA TRP A 217 11.35 -12.82 -15.91
C TRP A 217 11.10 -11.63 -14.98
N HIS A 218 10.60 -10.50 -15.50
CA HIS A 218 10.08 -9.44 -14.66
C HIS A 218 8.69 -9.78 -14.16
N HIS A 219 8.42 -9.36 -12.92
CA HIS A 219 7.10 -9.33 -12.31
C HIS A 219 6.82 -7.92 -11.81
N TYR A 220 5.56 -7.50 -11.91
CA TYR A 220 5.13 -6.31 -11.21
C TYR A 220 5.20 -6.54 -9.71
N LEU A 221 5.76 -5.58 -8.98
CA LEU A 221 5.90 -5.70 -7.54
C LEU A 221 4.91 -4.80 -6.79
N SER A 222 4.60 -3.58 -7.27
CA SER A 222 3.53 -2.72 -6.75
C SER A 222 3.45 -1.41 -7.58
N ASN A 223 2.58 -0.49 -7.16
CA ASN A 223 2.28 0.76 -7.82
C ASN A 223 1.97 1.87 -6.81
N LYS A 224 2.06 3.13 -7.24
CA LYS A 224 1.72 4.31 -6.44
C LYS A 224 1.02 5.38 -7.28
N LEU A 225 -0.01 6.01 -6.73
CA LEU A 225 -0.63 7.22 -7.25
C LEU A 225 -0.07 8.44 -6.51
N VAL A 226 0.30 9.48 -7.25
CA VAL A 226 0.88 10.71 -6.70
C VAL A 226 0.18 11.92 -7.32
N ILE A 227 -0.14 12.91 -6.48
CA ILE A 227 -0.61 14.23 -6.91
C ILE A 227 0.56 15.21 -6.84
N LYS A 228 0.88 15.87 -7.95
CA LYS A 228 1.87 16.96 -7.97
C LYS A 228 1.34 18.08 -8.85
N ASN A 229 1.32 19.32 -8.33
CA ASN A 229 0.85 20.50 -9.06
C ASN A 229 -0.53 20.31 -9.73
N ASN A 230 -1.47 19.69 -9.01
CA ASN A 230 -2.82 19.36 -9.51
C ASN A 230 -2.83 18.41 -10.73
N GLN A 231 -1.73 17.68 -10.95
CA GLN A 231 -1.61 16.59 -11.92
C GLN A 231 -1.50 15.26 -11.18
N ILE A 232 -2.04 14.21 -11.77
CA ILE A 232 -2.04 12.87 -11.17
C ILE A 232 -1.17 11.96 -12.01
N PHE A 233 -0.32 11.17 -11.35
CA PHE A 233 0.58 10.22 -11.99
C PHE A 233 0.46 8.85 -11.32
N ALA A 234 0.50 7.79 -12.12
CA ALA A 234 0.71 6.44 -11.62
C ALA A 234 2.15 6.02 -11.88
N TYR A 235 2.78 5.45 -10.86
CA TYR A 235 4.09 4.85 -10.92
C TYR A 235 3.93 3.34 -10.76
N TYR A 236 4.56 2.58 -11.66
CA TYR A 236 4.56 1.11 -11.63
C TYR A 236 6.00 0.65 -11.53
N TRP A 237 6.26 -0.32 -10.66
CA TRP A 237 7.60 -0.89 -10.56
C TRP A 237 7.62 -2.39 -10.82
N THR A 238 8.64 -2.80 -11.55
CA THR A 238 8.89 -4.20 -11.89
C THR A 238 10.19 -4.66 -11.26
N THR A 239 10.26 -5.94 -10.90
CA THR A 239 11.47 -6.60 -10.42
C THR A 239 11.66 -7.90 -11.18
N SER A 240 12.89 -8.29 -11.45
CA SER A 240 13.21 -9.59 -12.03
C SER A 240 14.06 -10.45 -11.11
N HIS A 241 13.94 -11.76 -11.33
CA HIS A 241 14.85 -12.76 -10.80
C HIS A 241 15.36 -13.58 -11.99
N GLU A 242 16.63 -13.43 -12.37
CA GLU A 242 17.21 -14.17 -13.49
C GLU A 242 18.10 -15.33 -12.99
N PRO A 243 17.64 -16.59 -12.95
CA PRO A 243 18.53 -17.69 -12.62
C PRO A 243 19.64 -17.81 -13.69
N PRO A 244 20.93 -18.02 -13.32
CA PRO A 244 21.48 -18.26 -11.99
C PRO A 244 22.06 -17.00 -11.30
N SER A 245 21.90 -15.80 -11.86
CA SER A 245 22.48 -14.57 -11.35
C SER A 245 21.50 -13.83 -10.42
N PRO A 246 21.88 -13.40 -9.20
CA PRO A 246 21.03 -12.56 -8.36
C PRO A 246 20.97 -11.11 -8.89
N LYS A 247 20.98 -10.90 -10.22
CA LYS A 247 20.75 -9.59 -10.83
C LYS A 247 19.25 -9.30 -10.74
N TYR A 248 18.93 -8.28 -9.97
CA TYR A 248 17.56 -7.82 -9.77
C TYR A 248 17.34 -6.59 -10.64
N LYS A 249 16.87 -6.80 -11.87
CA LYS A 249 16.55 -5.65 -12.69
C LYS A 249 15.29 -4.99 -12.14
N PHE A 250 15.42 -3.73 -11.76
CA PHE A 250 14.36 -2.92 -11.23
C PHE A 250 14.12 -1.72 -12.13
N GLU A 251 12.85 -1.51 -12.43
CA GLU A 251 12.43 -0.41 -13.30
C GLU A 251 11.20 0.28 -12.72
N ILE A 252 11.24 1.61 -12.68
CA ILE A 252 10.07 2.44 -12.38
C ILE A 252 9.58 3.06 -13.67
N TYR A 253 8.31 2.87 -13.93
CA TYR A 253 7.58 3.44 -15.04
C TYR A 253 6.58 4.47 -14.53
N LYS A 254 6.44 5.58 -15.25
CA LYS A 254 5.52 6.65 -14.90
C LYS A 254 4.55 6.91 -16.04
N THR A 255 3.29 7.13 -15.70
CA THR A 255 2.30 7.57 -16.68
C THR A 255 2.43 9.06 -17.00
N GLY A 256 1.87 9.49 -18.14
CA GLY A 256 1.52 10.90 -18.31
C GLY A 256 0.50 11.39 -17.27
N ASN A 257 0.18 12.69 -17.31
CA ASN A 257 -0.85 13.26 -16.44
C ASN A 257 -2.21 12.60 -16.69
N LEU A 258 -2.73 11.95 -15.64
CA LEU A 258 -3.97 11.21 -15.66
C LEU A 258 -5.21 12.11 -15.74
N ASN A 259 -5.13 13.41 -15.46
CA ASN A 259 -6.29 14.31 -15.61
C ASN A 259 -6.65 14.59 -17.09
N SER A 260 -5.84 14.15 -18.05
CA SER A 260 -6.09 14.34 -19.48
C SER A 260 -6.87 13.18 -20.11
N SER A 261 -7.83 13.50 -21.00
CA SER A 261 -8.88 12.58 -21.46
C SER A 261 -8.44 11.55 -22.53
N VAL A 262 -7.33 11.76 -23.23
CA VAL A 262 -6.81 10.84 -24.28
C VAL A 262 -5.28 11.02 -24.28
N ILE A 263 -4.42 10.00 -24.37
CA ILE A 263 -4.08 9.13 -25.50
C ILE A 263 -3.20 8.01 -24.91
N SER A 264 -3.18 6.84 -25.57
CA SER A 264 -2.15 5.81 -25.44
C SER A 264 -0.75 6.43 -25.30
N LYS A 265 -0.34 6.69 -24.06
CA LYS A 265 0.96 7.29 -23.76
C LYS A 265 1.78 6.22 -23.09
N GLU A 266 2.79 5.80 -23.84
CA GLU A 266 3.92 5.00 -23.39
C GLU A 266 4.29 5.43 -21.98
N THR A 267 4.32 4.49 -21.05
CA THR A 267 4.85 4.79 -19.73
C THR A 267 6.33 5.07 -19.87
N GLU A 268 6.77 6.20 -19.34
CA GLU A 268 8.17 6.60 -19.40
C GLU A 268 8.95 5.87 -18.31
N ARG A 269 10.09 5.28 -18.68
CA ARG A 269 10.98 4.61 -17.74
C ARG A 269 11.84 5.64 -17.02
N LEU A 270 11.62 5.82 -15.72
CA LEU A 270 12.29 6.82 -14.90
C LEU A 270 13.61 6.34 -14.31
N ILE A 271 13.63 5.08 -13.88
CA ILE A 271 14.78 4.47 -13.21
C ILE A 271 15.00 3.10 -13.85
N GLU A 272 16.24 2.82 -14.23
CA GLU A 272 16.74 1.48 -14.56
C GLU A 272 17.90 1.20 -13.61
N SER A 273 17.78 0.13 -12.84
CA SER A 273 18.84 -0.32 -11.94
C SER A 273 18.99 -1.84 -12.06
N GLU A 274 20.23 -2.34 -12.06
CA GLU A 274 20.49 -3.77 -11.90
C GLU A 274 20.26 -4.26 -10.46
N PHE A 275 19.96 -3.32 -9.53
CA PHE A 275 19.74 -3.59 -8.11
C PHE A 275 18.84 -2.51 -7.48
N THR A 276 17.59 -2.84 -7.13
CA THR A 276 16.80 -2.02 -6.19
C THR A 276 15.86 -2.87 -5.36
N HIS A 277 15.87 -2.63 -4.05
CA HIS A 277 14.95 -3.21 -3.08
C HIS A 277 14.58 -2.12 -2.08
N ALA A 278 13.27 -1.94 -1.87
CA ALA A 278 12.62 -0.85 -1.13
C ALA A 278 12.48 0.46 -1.93
N ILE A 279 11.24 0.73 -2.35
CA ILE A 279 10.76 2.06 -2.66
C ILE A 279 9.89 2.50 -1.49
N ILE A 280 10.20 3.63 -0.89
CA ILE A 280 9.21 4.35 -0.08
C ILE A 280 8.94 5.69 -0.73
N TRP A 281 7.67 6.04 -0.78
CA TRP A 281 7.19 7.33 -1.21
C TRP A 281 6.83 8.16 0.03
N ASN A 282 7.39 9.35 0.15
CA ASN A 282 6.77 10.42 0.92
C ASN A 282 5.91 11.21 -0.05
N ASN A 283 4.59 11.08 0.03
CA ASN A 283 3.70 11.84 -0.85
C ASN A 283 3.83 13.34 -0.47
N PRO A 284 4.09 14.26 -1.41
CA PRO A 284 4.17 14.09 -2.88
C PRO A 284 5.57 14.00 -3.49
N ASP A 285 6.64 14.13 -2.70
CA ASP A 285 7.88 14.72 -3.23
C ASP A 285 9.15 13.89 -3.03
N ILE A 286 9.12 12.78 -2.31
CA ILE A 286 10.36 12.05 -2.00
C ILE A 286 10.23 10.58 -2.33
N LEU A 287 11.20 10.10 -3.11
CA LEU A 287 11.40 8.71 -3.46
C LEU A 287 12.72 8.23 -2.86
N ALA A 288 12.67 7.25 -1.97
CA ALA A 288 13.87 6.58 -1.45
C ALA A 288 14.06 5.21 -2.10
N TYR A 289 15.27 4.88 -2.55
CA TYR A 289 15.61 3.61 -3.20
C TYR A 289 17.07 3.19 -3.06
N ARG A 290 17.36 1.90 -3.25
CA ARG A 290 18.71 1.33 -3.30
C ARG A 290 19.20 1.20 -4.74
N LYS A 291 20.49 1.45 -5.03
CA LYS A 291 21.03 1.44 -6.41
C LYS A 291 22.22 0.50 -6.65
N ASP A 292 22.78 -0.18 -5.64
CA ASP A 292 23.98 -1.02 -5.85
C ASP A 292 24.20 -2.13 -4.80
N ASN A 293 24.86 -3.22 -5.21
CA ASN A 293 25.27 -4.38 -4.42
C ASN A 293 26.75 -4.34 -3.99
N GLU A 294 27.64 -3.75 -4.79
CA GLU A 294 29.09 -3.71 -4.46
C GLU A 294 29.41 -2.63 -3.43
N SER A 295 28.72 -1.49 -3.50
CA SER A 295 28.92 -0.37 -2.58
C SER A 295 27.85 -0.26 -1.48
N ASN A 296 26.80 -1.09 -1.54
CA ASN A 296 25.63 -1.07 -0.63
C ASN A 296 24.99 0.32 -0.46
N ARG A 297 25.23 1.21 -1.44
CA ARG A 297 24.84 2.62 -1.41
C ARG A 297 23.33 2.79 -1.57
N LYS A 298 22.73 3.61 -0.72
CA LYS A 298 21.29 3.88 -0.68
C LYS A 298 21.04 5.34 -0.98
N TYR A 299 20.03 5.62 -1.79
CA TYR A 299 19.79 6.94 -2.35
C TYR A 299 18.40 7.45 -2.00
N PHE A 300 18.28 8.77 -1.88
CA PHE A 300 16.99 9.44 -1.95
C PHE A 300 16.99 10.44 -3.10
N SER A 301 15.86 10.57 -3.75
CA SER A 301 15.62 11.57 -4.79
C SER A 301 14.34 12.32 -4.47
N GLU A 302 14.37 13.62 -4.73
CA GLU A 302 13.17 14.44 -4.80
C GLU A 302 12.47 14.18 -6.13
N ILE A 303 11.16 14.39 -6.18
CA ILE A 303 10.38 14.30 -7.41
C ILE A 303 10.10 15.72 -7.91
N ASP A 304 10.59 16.04 -9.11
CA ASP A 304 10.41 17.36 -9.70
C ASP A 304 8.96 17.62 -10.14
N SER A 305 8.68 18.82 -10.64
CA SER A 305 7.34 19.20 -11.12
C SER A 305 6.83 18.35 -12.27
N ASN A 306 7.74 17.67 -12.96
CA ASN A 306 7.46 16.79 -14.09
C ASN A 306 7.47 15.32 -13.67
N GLY A 307 7.56 14.99 -12.38
CA GLY A 307 7.52 13.62 -11.87
C GLY A 307 8.81 12.81 -12.04
N PHE A 308 9.95 13.45 -12.28
CA PHE A 308 11.25 12.79 -12.39
C PHE A 308 12.02 12.82 -11.06
N ALA A 309 12.80 11.77 -10.81
CA ALA A 309 13.74 11.72 -9.69
C ALA A 309 14.92 12.68 -9.94
N VAL A 310 15.12 13.63 -9.03
CA VAL A 310 16.18 14.64 -9.05
C VAL A 310 16.88 14.73 -7.69
N ASN A 311 18.05 15.38 -7.64
CA ASN A 311 18.80 15.62 -6.40
C ASN A 311 19.14 14.34 -5.61
N GLU A 312 19.68 13.31 -6.29
CA GLU A 312 20.13 12.05 -5.67
C GLU A 312 21.12 12.32 -4.52
N ARG A 313 20.81 11.87 -3.30
CA ARG A 313 21.68 11.95 -2.13
C ARG A 313 21.87 10.59 -1.47
N HIS A 314 23.05 10.38 -0.90
CA HIS A 314 23.49 9.09 -0.37
C HIS A 314 23.25 8.95 1.14
N ILE A 315 22.79 7.77 1.60
CA ILE A 315 22.63 7.41 3.02
C ILE A 315 23.36 6.09 3.27
N GLU A 316 24.44 6.13 4.05
CA GLU A 316 25.20 4.92 4.40
C GLU A 316 24.45 4.08 5.45
N ASP A 317 24.54 2.75 5.32
CA ASP A 317 24.18 1.73 6.30
C ASP A 317 22.71 1.58 6.76
N TRP A 318 21.80 2.49 6.42
CA TRP A 318 20.40 2.48 6.90
C TRP A 318 19.34 2.26 5.80
N PHE A 319 18.51 1.23 5.92
CA PHE A 319 17.46 0.83 4.99
C PHE A 319 16.19 1.65 5.24
N PRO A 320 15.81 2.60 4.37
CA PRO A 320 14.55 3.31 4.57
C PRO A 320 13.39 2.30 4.57
N ILE A 321 12.42 2.51 5.46
CA ILE A 321 11.18 1.72 5.53
C ILE A 321 9.91 2.59 5.63
N HIS A 322 10.02 3.86 6.04
CA HIS A 322 8.90 4.81 6.12
C HIS A 322 9.42 6.26 6.15
N PHE A 323 8.55 7.26 5.96
CA PHE A 323 8.84 8.68 6.21
C PHE A 323 7.97 9.20 7.35
N GLY A 324 8.54 10.04 8.23
CA GLY A 324 7.87 10.68 9.35
C GLY A 324 7.59 12.17 9.14
N TYR A 325 7.17 12.85 10.23
CA TYR A 325 6.52 14.17 10.23
C TYR A 325 7.25 15.26 9.42
N ASP A 326 8.57 15.33 9.51
CA ASP A 326 9.39 16.37 8.87
C ASP A 326 10.06 15.90 7.56
N SER A 327 9.50 14.87 6.92
CA SER A 327 10.18 14.07 5.90
C SER A 327 11.42 13.33 6.43
N ASP A 328 11.55 13.20 7.75
CA ASP A 328 12.58 12.35 8.35
C ASP A 328 12.32 10.90 7.95
N MET A 329 13.34 10.19 7.53
CA MET A 329 13.22 8.79 7.16
C MET A 329 13.32 7.92 8.39
N ILE A 330 12.37 7.00 8.53
CA ILE A 330 12.50 5.88 9.44
C ILE A 330 13.23 4.79 8.68
N CYS A 331 14.40 4.41 9.20
CA CYS A 331 15.26 3.42 8.58
C CYS A 331 15.56 2.25 9.51
N LEU A 332 15.81 1.07 8.93
CA LEU A 332 16.35 -0.11 9.59
C LEU A 332 17.87 -0.20 9.42
N ASP A 333 18.57 -0.76 10.39
CA ASP A 333 19.97 -1.13 10.21
C ASP A 333 20.14 -2.32 9.25
N LYS A 334 21.39 -2.69 8.95
CA LYS A 334 21.69 -3.80 8.03
C LYS A 334 21.19 -5.16 8.49
N GLU A 335 21.02 -5.33 9.79
CA GLU A 335 20.50 -6.56 10.36
C GLU A 335 18.96 -6.59 10.42
N MET A 336 18.28 -5.50 10.02
CA MET A 336 16.82 -5.32 10.10
C MET A 336 16.29 -5.42 11.55
N ARG A 337 17.11 -4.99 12.52
CA ARG A 337 16.85 -5.12 13.96
C ARG A 337 16.65 -3.79 14.67
N ASN A 338 17.29 -2.72 14.18
CA ASN A 338 17.24 -1.42 14.84
C ASN A 338 16.60 -0.39 13.93
N VAL A 339 15.74 0.45 14.51
CA VAL A 339 15.08 1.56 13.81
C VAL A 339 15.77 2.87 14.16
N LYS A 340 15.95 3.78 13.18
CA LYS A 340 16.51 5.12 13.39
C LYS A 340 15.80 6.15 12.52
N LEU A 341 15.68 7.36 13.05
CA LEU A 341 15.29 8.55 12.28
C LEU A 341 16.52 9.17 11.61
N ILE A 342 16.43 9.40 10.30
CA ILE A 342 17.45 10.06 9.49
C ILE A 342 16.80 11.26 8.82
N LYS A 343 17.34 12.46 9.07
CA LYS A 343 16.80 13.67 8.44
C LYS A 343 16.98 13.63 6.94
N SER A 344 15.91 13.91 6.18
CA SER A 344 16.00 14.05 4.72
C SER A 344 16.69 15.36 4.30
N LYS A 345 16.65 16.38 5.17
CA LYS A 345 17.28 17.69 4.97
C LYS A 345 18.47 17.87 5.93
N SER A 346 19.61 17.29 5.57
CA SER A 346 20.93 17.69 6.11
C SER A 346 21.90 17.91 4.97
#